data_AF-A0A5R8MC34-F1
#
_entry.id   AF-A0A5R8MC34-F1
#
_cell.length_a   1.000
_cell.length_b   1.000
_cell.length_c   1.000
_cell.angle_alpha   90.00
_cell.angle_beta   90.00
_cell.angle_gamma   90.00
#
_symmetry.space_group_name_H-M   'P 1'
#
loop_
_entity.id
_entity.type
_entity.pdbx_description
1 polymer ?
#
loop_
_entity_poly.entity_id
_entity_poly.type
_entity_poly.pdbx_seq_one_letter_code
_entity_poly.pdbx_strand_id
1 'polypeptide(L)'
;MNRTKENKAIMGTILWMVQETYNNLVDFKNQENREAFNKELLRLMPQVKNYVAIRLKNAIRAGKLNKGMFDPNDFTDQLFIEVYDNWELVKNEYGLRPFLFKKVDDLLDDRLTEEEFDHIFFENIDTYSKKEWDAMEEDFSTDGDGDLVLLEELDDSSLDRTNYSLDHVFITEEEKGLAQKLDESLDKERVERHMDMVLGKMSLPMRCVFELYTDQGFTPDEIADMRNTTLEETENLLSSARGLLKKSFVKRFLIDSN
;
A
#
# COMPACT_ATOMS: atom_id res chain seq x y z
N MET A 1 -7.48 -16.20 -39.99
CA MET A 1 -7.42 -14.88 -40.66
C MET A 1 -7.93 -13.71 -39.79
N ASN A 2 -8.08 -13.86 -38.46
CA ASN A 2 -8.71 -12.84 -37.59
C ASN A 2 -7.82 -12.18 -36.52
N ARG A 3 -6.77 -12.86 -36.01
CA ARG A 3 -5.93 -12.32 -34.92
C ARG A 3 -5.28 -10.97 -35.24
N THR A 4 -4.90 -10.73 -36.51
CA THR A 4 -4.25 -9.48 -36.93
C THR A 4 -5.23 -8.30 -37.01
N LYS A 5 -6.52 -8.55 -37.27
CA LYS A 5 -7.57 -7.52 -37.24
C LYS A 5 -8.02 -7.22 -35.82
N GLU A 6 -8.17 -8.26 -34.98
CA GLU A 6 -8.43 -8.11 -33.55
C GLU A 6 -7.32 -7.32 -32.85
N ASN A 7 -6.05 -7.69 -33.06
CA ASN A 7 -4.92 -6.96 -32.45
C ASN A 7 -4.86 -5.48 -32.88
N LYS A 8 -5.27 -5.17 -34.12
CA LYS A 8 -5.29 -3.79 -34.63
C LYS A 8 -6.47 -2.99 -34.06
N ALA A 9 -7.62 -3.63 -33.86
CA ALA A 9 -8.77 -3.03 -33.18
C ALA A 9 -8.47 -2.78 -31.70
N ILE A 10 -7.90 -3.77 -30.99
CA ILE A 10 -7.46 -3.65 -29.59
C ILE A 10 -6.42 -2.54 -29.43
N MET A 11 -5.43 -2.45 -30.33
CA MET A 11 -4.46 -1.33 -30.32
C MET A 11 -5.14 0.03 -30.52
N GLY A 12 -6.11 0.12 -31.43
CA GLY A 12 -6.86 1.36 -31.66
C GLY A 12 -7.68 1.79 -30.44
N THR A 13 -8.32 0.84 -29.76
CA THR A 13 -9.08 1.09 -28.52
C THR A 13 -8.17 1.52 -27.38
N ILE A 14 -7.00 0.89 -27.21
CA ILE A 14 -6.02 1.27 -26.18
C ILE A 14 -5.48 2.68 -26.45
N LEU A 15 -5.16 3.01 -27.70
CA LEU A 15 -4.62 4.32 -28.05
C LEU A 15 -5.65 5.45 -27.78
N TRP A 16 -6.91 5.19 -28.12
CA TRP A 16 -8.00 6.12 -27.87
C TRP A 16 -8.26 6.33 -26.38
N MET A 17 -8.29 5.25 -25.59
CA MET A 17 -8.42 5.31 -24.13
C MET A 17 -7.29 6.16 -23.52
N VAL A 18 -6.05 5.95 -23.96
CA VAL A 18 -4.88 6.69 -23.44
C VAL A 18 -4.95 8.18 -23.78
N GLN A 19 -5.43 8.52 -24.97
CA GLN A 19 -5.67 9.90 -25.39
C GLN A 19 -6.74 10.58 -24.54
N GLU A 20 -7.87 9.92 -24.34
CA GLU A 20 -8.95 10.44 -23.51
C GLU A 20 -8.49 10.63 -22.05
N THR A 21 -7.85 9.61 -21.49
CA THR A 21 -7.29 9.66 -20.14
C THR A 21 -6.26 10.78 -19.99
N TYR A 22 -5.35 10.96 -20.95
CA TYR A 22 -4.38 12.04 -20.90
C TYR A 22 -5.04 13.42 -20.82
N ASN A 23 -6.02 13.69 -21.67
CA ASN A 23 -6.71 14.98 -21.69
C ASN A 23 -7.42 15.26 -20.35
N ASN A 24 -8.12 14.27 -19.81
CA ASN A 24 -8.77 14.38 -18.51
C ASN A 24 -7.76 14.62 -17.37
N LEU A 25 -6.62 13.93 -17.39
CA LEU A 25 -5.54 14.11 -16.42
C LEU A 25 -4.94 15.53 -16.49
N VAL A 26 -4.75 16.09 -17.69
CA VAL A 26 -4.33 17.49 -17.86
C VAL A 26 -5.32 18.44 -17.21
N ASP A 27 -6.61 18.26 -17.45
CA ASP A 27 -7.66 19.11 -16.90
C ASP A 27 -7.72 19.01 -15.37
N PHE A 28 -7.66 17.80 -14.82
CA PHE A 28 -7.66 17.60 -13.37
C PHE A 28 -6.39 18.13 -12.70
N LYS A 29 -5.23 18.00 -13.34
CA LYS A 29 -3.99 18.59 -12.82
C LYS A 29 -4.05 20.11 -12.79
N ASN A 30 -4.58 20.75 -13.84
CA ASN A 30 -4.74 22.21 -13.89
C ASN A 30 -5.72 22.74 -12.83
N GLN A 31 -6.68 21.91 -12.41
CA GLN A 31 -7.63 22.22 -11.35
C GLN A 31 -7.11 21.85 -9.95
N GLU A 32 -5.87 21.34 -9.85
CA GLU A 32 -5.29 20.77 -8.62
C GLU A 32 -6.18 19.68 -7.98
N ASN A 33 -7.01 19.02 -8.79
CA ASN A 33 -7.96 18.01 -8.36
C ASN A 33 -7.30 16.63 -8.36
N ARG A 34 -6.47 16.39 -7.35
CA ARG A 34 -5.70 15.14 -7.19
C ARG A 34 -6.58 13.89 -7.14
N GLU A 35 -7.75 13.99 -6.53
CA GLU A 35 -8.70 12.87 -6.44
C GLU A 35 -9.25 12.47 -7.81
N ALA A 36 -9.73 13.43 -8.59
CA ALA A 36 -10.20 13.17 -9.95
C ALA A 36 -9.05 12.70 -10.86
N PHE A 37 -7.85 13.25 -10.66
CA PHE A 37 -6.65 12.81 -11.36
C PHE A 37 -6.33 11.33 -11.08
N ASN A 38 -6.26 10.93 -9.81
CA ASN A 38 -5.95 9.55 -9.42
C ASN A 38 -7.04 8.58 -9.94
N LYS A 39 -8.31 9.00 -9.85
CA LYS A 39 -9.44 8.22 -10.38
C LYS A 39 -9.34 8.02 -11.89
N GLU A 40 -8.90 9.03 -12.62
CA GLU A 40 -8.69 8.93 -14.06
C GLU A 40 -7.50 8.03 -14.40
N LEU A 41 -6.43 8.10 -13.59
CA LEU A 41 -5.23 7.29 -13.74
C LEU A 41 -5.50 5.79 -13.53
N LEU A 42 -6.45 5.44 -12.66
CA LEU A 42 -6.91 4.07 -12.44
C LEU A 42 -7.32 3.35 -13.73
N ARG A 43 -7.79 4.08 -14.75
CA ARG A 43 -8.15 3.51 -16.06
C ARG A 43 -6.96 2.83 -16.77
N LEU A 44 -5.73 3.24 -16.45
CA LEU A 44 -4.51 2.67 -17.02
C LEU A 44 -3.88 1.59 -16.14
N MET A 45 -4.35 1.45 -14.89
CA MET A 45 -3.75 0.57 -13.90
C MET A 45 -3.78 -0.92 -14.26
N PRO A 46 -4.79 -1.48 -14.95
CA PRO A 46 -4.75 -2.90 -15.33
C PRO A 46 -3.50 -3.26 -16.15
N GLN A 47 -3.10 -2.37 -17.07
CA GLN A 47 -1.89 -2.59 -17.89
C GLN A 47 -0.61 -2.46 -17.06
N VAL A 48 -0.61 -1.54 -16.10
CA VAL A 48 0.52 -1.26 -15.21
C VAL A 48 0.68 -2.39 -14.19
N LYS A 49 -0.38 -2.83 -13.52
CA LYS A 49 -0.38 -3.95 -12.56
C LYS A 49 0.09 -5.25 -13.22
N ASN A 50 -0.37 -5.53 -14.44
CA ASN A 50 0.12 -6.70 -15.18
C ASN A 50 1.64 -6.62 -15.45
N TYR A 51 2.16 -5.44 -15.77
CA TYR A 51 3.59 -5.23 -15.97
C TYR A 51 4.39 -5.43 -14.67
N VAL A 52 3.92 -4.88 -13.55
CA VAL A 52 4.48 -5.07 -12.20
C VAL A 52 4.52 -6.57 -11.85
N ALA A 53 3.42 -7.29 -12.03
CA ALA A 53 3.34 -8.73 -11.77
C ALA A 53 4.37 -9.54 -12.58
N ILE A 54 4.58 -9.18 -13.86
CA ILE A 54 5.59 -9.81 -14.71
C ILE A 54 7.01 -9.52 -14.18
N ARG A 55 7.31 -8.28 -13.81
CA ARG A 55 8.62 -7.86 -13.27
C ARG A 55 8.95 -8.61 -11.99
N LEU A 56 8.02 -8.64 -11.03
CA LEU A 56 8.19 -9.34 -9.75
C LEU A 56 8.38 -10.85 -9.94
N LYS A 57 7.56 -11.47 -10.80
CA LYS A 57 7.70 -12.90 -11.13
C LYS A 57 9.08 -13.21 -11.70
N ASN A 58 9.64 -12.32 -12.51
CA ASN A 58 10.99 -12.47 -13.04
C ASN A 58 12.06 -12.28 -11.95
N ALA A 59 11.88 -11.31 -11.04
CA ALA A 59 12.77 -11.12 -9.90
C ALA A 59 12.81 -12.35 -8.96
N ILE A 60 11.63 -12.92 -8.67
CA ILE A 60 11.50 -14.17 -7.89
C ILE A 60 12.23 -15.32 -8.59
N ARG A 61 12.01 -15.50 -9.90
CA ARG A 61 12.69 -16.54 -10.70
C ARG A 61 14.21 -16.35 -10.75
N ALA A 62 14.68 -15.11 -10.71
CA ALA A 62 16.10 -14.77 -10.70
C ALA A 62 16.72 -14.92 -9.30
N GLY A 63 15.94 -15.27 -8.27
CA GLY A 63 16.42 -15.39 -6.89
C GLY A 63 16.67 -14.05 -6.20
N LYS A 64 16.19 -12.94 -6.79
CA LYS A 64 16.34 -11.58 -6.26
C LYS A 64 15.23 -11.17 -5.29
N LEU A 65 14.18 -11.98 -5.16
CA LEU A 65 13.02 -11.68 -4.31
C LEU A 65 12.41 -12.97 -3.75
N ASN A 66 12.14 -13.01 -2.45
CA ASN A 66 11.43 -14.11 -1.82
C ASN A 66 9.92 -14.00 -2.05
N LYS A 67 9.27 -15.13 -2.33
CA LYS A 67 7.82 -15.18 -2.57
C LYS A 67 7.07 -14.71 -1.32
N GLY A 68 6.17 -13.73 -1.47
CA GLY A 68 5.35 -13.18 -0.37
C GLY A 68 5.89 -11.89 0.26
N MET A 69 7.07 -11.39 -0.15
CA MET A 69 7.63 -10.12 0.34
C MET A 69 7.08 -8.87 -0.36
N PHE A 70 6.07 -9.00 -1.22
CA PHE A 70 5.59 -7.88 -2.03
C PHE A 70 4.11 -8.02 -2.34
N ASP A 71 3.34 -6.97 -2.04
CA ASP A 71 1.98 -6.77 -2.53
C ASP A 71 1.98 -5.83 -3.76
N PRO A 72 1.44 -6.26 -4.92
CA PRO A 72 1.14 -5.38 -6.05
C PRO A 72 0.42 -4.06 -5.72
N ASN A 73 -0.27 -3.99 -4.58
CA ASN A 73 -0.95 -2.77 -4.11
C ASN A 73 0.02 -1.73 -3.54
N ASP A 74 1.11 -2.11 -2.83
CA ASP A 74 2.13 -1.17 -2.28
C ASP A 74 2.82 -0.32 -3.35
N PHE A 75 2.79 -0.82 -4.57
CA PHE A 75 3.34 -0.18 -5.74
C PHE A 75 2.42 0.92 -6.28
N THR A 76 1.11 0.73 -6.15
CA THR A 76 0.09 1.59 -6.78
C THR A 76 0.06 2.97 -6.13
N ASP A 77 0.19 3.05 -4.81
CA ASP A 77 0.13 4.32 -4.06
C ASP A 77 1.30 5.23 -4.40
N GLN A 78 2.52 4.68 -4.35
CA GLN A 78 3.72 5.44 -4.69
C GLN A 78 3.70 5.86 -6.16
N LEU A 79 3.19 5.02 -7.06
CA LEU A 79 3.04 5.39 -8.46
C LEU A 79 2.11 6.59 -8.63
N PHE A 80 0.98 6.66 -7.90
CA PHE A 80 0.07 7.80 -7.97
C PHE A 80 0.71 9.11 -7.51
N ILE A 81 1.46 9.06 -6.41
CA ILE A 81 2.22 10.22 -5.91
C ILE A 81 3.22 10.68 -6.96
N GLU A 82 4.09 9.77 -7.40
CA GLU A 82 5.16 10.05 -8.37
C GLU A 82 4.63 10.60 -9.69
N VAL A 83 3.48 10.09 -10.16
CA VAL A 83 2.89 10.52 -11.43
C VAL A 83 2.25 11.90 -11.29
N TYR A 84 1.57 12.17 -10.18
CA TYR A 84 0.95 13.47 -9.94
C TYR A 84 2.01 14.56 -9.74
N ASP A 85 3.05 14.27 -8.97
CA ASP A 85 4.07 15.24 -8.59
C ASP A 85 5.05 15.55 -9.73
N ASN A 86 5.25 14.61 -10.65
CA ASN A 86 6.11 14.78 -11.81
C ASN A 86 5.32 14.86 -13.13
N TRP A 87 4.05 15.25 -13.08
CA TRP A 87 3.16 15.26 -14.23
C TRP A 87 3.68 16.13 -15.39
N GLU A 88 4.41 17.21 -15.08
CA GLU A 88 5.04 18.11 -16.04
C GLU A 88 6.04 17.42 -16.98
N LEU A 89 6.52 16.23 -16.60
CA LEU A 89 7.38 15.40 -17.46
C LEU A 89 6.58 14.72 -18.60
N VAL A 90 5.25 14.62 -18.47
CA VAL A 90 4.35 14.02 -19.47
C VAL A 90 3.88 15.07 -20.49
N LYS A 91 4.68 15.23 -21.54
CA LYS A 91 4.49 16.29 -22.54
C LYS A 91 3.28 16.13 -23.47
N ASN A 92 2.79 14.91 -23.65
CA ASN A 92 1.66 14.58 -24.53
C ASN A 92 1.13 13.17 -24.22
N GLU A 93 0.01 12.80 -24.84
CA GLU A 93 -0.66 11.51 -24.69
C GLU A 93 0.27 10.30 -24.98
N TYR A 94 1.23 10.46 -25.90
CA TYR A 94 2.15 9.39 -26.28
C TYR A 94 3.24 9.19 -25.22
N GLY A 95 3.52 10.22 -24.41
CA GLY A 95 4.44 10.18 -23.30
C GLY A 95 3.87 9.52 -22.05
N LEU A 96 2.54 9.45 -21.90
CA LEU A 96 1.87 8.97 -20.68
C LEU A 96 2.23 7.52 -20.35
N ARG A 97 2.06 6.59 -21.29
CA ARG A 97 2.37 5.17 -21.05
C ARG A 97 3.86 4.93 -20.80
N PRO A 98 4.80 5.43 -21.63
CA PRO A 98 6.23 5.29 -21.34
C PRO A 98 6.61 5.86 -19.97
N PHE A 99 6.04 6.99 -19.58
CA PHE A 99 6.30 7.60 -18.28
C PHE A 99 5.81 6.72 -17.11
N LEU A 100 4.58 6.19 -17.19
CA LEU A 100 4.05 5.29 -16.17
C LEU A 100 4.91 4.04 -15.98
N PHE A 101 5.28 3.40 -17.10
CA PHE A 101 6.10 2.19 -17.04
C PHE A 101 7.52 2.47 -16.58
N LYS A 102 8.06 3.66 -16.91
CA LYS A 102 9.34 4.08 -16.37
C LYS A 102 9.27 4.30 -14.85
N LYS A 103 8.25 5.00 -14.35
CA LYS A 103 8.05 5.16 -12.90
C LYS A 103 7.87 3.82 -12.21
N VAL A 104 7.23 2.85 -12.86
CA VAL A 104 7.19 1.47 -12.36
C VAL A 104 8.56 0.87 -12.22
N ASP A 105 9.38 0.98 -13.26
CA ASP A 105 10.74 0.43 -13.25
C ASP A 105 11.59 1.12 -12.18
N ASP A 106 11.55 2.45 -12.10
CA ASP A 106 12.28 3.23 -11.09
C ASP A 106 11.88 2.76 -9.68
N LEU A 107 10.58 2.69 -9.36
CA LEU A 107 10.08 2.26 -8.06
C LEU A 107 10.39 0.79 -7.73
N LEU A 108 10.38 -0.10 -8.72
CA LEU A 108 10.75 -1.49 -8.51
C LEU A 108 12.26 -1.64 -8.35
N ASP A 109 13.06 -0.91 -9.10
CA ASP A 109 14.52 -1.01 -9.06
C ASP A 109 15.08 -0.39 -7.77
N ASP A 110 14.51 0.72 -7.30
CA ASP A 110 14.81 1.33 -5.99
C ASP A 110 14.46 0.36 -4.85
N ARG A 111 13.31 -0.32 -4.95
CA ARG A 111 12.92 -1.33 -3.96
C ARG A 111 13.82 -2.56 -4.04
N LEU A 112 14.17 -3.06 -5.23
CA LEU A 112 14.96 -4.29 -5.44
C LEU A 112 16.44 -4.19 -5.05
N THR A 113 16.95 -3.02 -4.65
CA THR A 113 18.26 -2.89 -3.99
C THR A 113 18.15 -3.23 -2.49
N GLU A 114 18.94 -4.21 -2.06
CA GLU A 114 18.78 -5.13 -0.91
C GLU A 114 18.64 -4.55 0.52
N GLU A 115 18.44 -3.25 0.74
CA GLU A 115 18.34 -2.65 2.09
C GLU A 115 17.16 -1.68 2.32
N GLU A 116 16.37 -1.28 1.30
CA GLU A 116 15.34 -0.22 1.45
C GLU A 116 13.92 -0.65 1.07
N PHE A 117 13.54 -1.88 1.41
CA PHE A 117 12.17 -2.36 1.11
C PHE A 117 11.09 -1.82 2.07
N ASP A 118 11.46 -1.23 3.21
CA ASP A 118 10.55 -1.02 4.34
C ASP A 118 10.13 0.44 4.59
N HIS A 119 10.62 1.41 3.82
CA HIS A 119 10.63 2.81 4.27
C HIS A 119 9.58 3.74 3.63
N ILE A 120 9.13 3.49 2.40
CA ILE A 120 8.36 4.50 1.64
C ILE A 120 6.99 4.85 2.26
N PHE A 121 6.25 3.86 2.77
CA PHE A 121 4.96 4.10 3.42
C PHE A 121 5.13 4.93 4.70
N PHE A 122 6.14 4.62 5.50
CA PHE A 122 6.38 5.28 6.78
C PHE A 122 7.09 6.64 6.64
N GLU A 123 7.85 6.86 5.57
CA GLU A 123 8.43 8.17 5.22
C GLU A 123 7.34 9.21 4.94
N ASN A 124 6.27 8.79 4.23
CA ASN A 124 5.20 9.67 3.78
C ASN A 124 3.98 9.69 4.70
N ILE A 125 4.02 8.98 5.82
CA ILE A 125 2.91 8.85 6.79
C ILE A 125 2.40 10.21 7.31
N ASP A 126 3.24 11.25 7.26
CA ASP A 126 2.87 12.62 7.64
C ASP A 126 2.15 13.42 6.55
N THR A 127 2.16 12.94 5.31
CA THR A 127 1.69 13.65 4.11
C THR A 127 0.37 13.11 3.56
N TYR A 128 -0.06 11.93 4.00
CA TYR A 128 -1.30 11.31 3.55
C TYR A 128 -2.53 12.09 4.05
N SER A 129 -3.41 12.41 3.12
CA SER A 129 -4.75 12.92 3.37
C SER A 129 -5.69 11.81 3.86
N LYS A 130 -6.79 12.20 4.50
CA LYS A 130 -7.82 11.25 4.96
C LYS A 130 -8.37 10.36 3.86
N LYS A 131 -8.59 10.91 2.65
CA LYS A 131 -9.08 10.13 1.51
C LYS A 131 -8.07 9.10 1.03
N GLU A 132 -6.78 9.42 1.07
CA GLU A 132 -5.71 8.48 0.74
C GLU A 132 -5.68 7.34 1.77
N TRP A 133 -5.82 7.67 3.06
CA TRP A 133 -5.93 6.66 4.13
C TRP A 133 -7.15 5.75 4.01
N ASP A 134 -8.29 6.29 3.58
CA ASP A 134 -9.51 5.51 3.40
C ASP A 134 -9.40 4.58 2.20
N ALA A 135 -8.85 5.06 1.07
CA ALA A 135 -8.56 4.23 -0.10
C ALA A 135 -7.51 3.14 0.17
N MET A 136 -6.57 3.36 1.10
CA MET A 136 -5.57 2.37 1.50
C MET A 136 -6.14 1.24 2.37
N GLU A 137 -7.21 1.50 3.13
CA GLU A 137 -7.89 0.46 3.94
C GLU A 137 -8.93 -0.31 3.11
N GLU A 138 -9.30 0.19 1.93
CA GLU A 138 -10.11 -0.57 0.97
C GLU A 138 -9.28 -1.74 0.42
N ASP A 139 -9.59 -2.92 0.94
CA ASP A 139 -8.94 -4.16 0.55
C ASP A 139 -9.46 -4.60 -0.83
N PHE A 140 -8.57 -4.72 -1.82
CA PHE A 140 -8.93 -5.15 -3.18
C PHE A 140 -8.42 -6.55 -3.49
N SER A 141 -9.31 -7.40 -3.99
CA SER A 141 -8.98 -8.65 -4.66
C SER A 141 -8.96 -8.46 -6.18
N THR A 142 -8.47 -9.49 -6.87
CA THR A 142 -8.53 -9.60 -8.32
C THR A 142 -9.34 -10.84 -8.64
N ASP A 143 -10.43 -10.70 -9.40
CA ASP A 143 -11.21 -11.86 -9.82
C ASP A 143 -10.44 -12.74 -10.83
N GLY A 144 -11.07 -13.82 -11.27
CA GLY A 144 -10.47 -14.74 -12.24
C GLY A 144 -10.12 -14.12 -13.60
N ASP A 145 -10.71 -12.96 -13.92
CA ASP A 145 -10.52 -12.23 -15.19
C ASP A 145 -9.59 -11.01 -15.05
N GLY A 146 -9.18 -10.65 -13.84
CA GLY A 146 -8.26 -9.55 -13.58
C GLY A 146 -8.91 -8.25 -13.11
N ASP A 147 -10.24 -8.25 -12.91
CA ASP A 147 -10.99 -7.08 -12.48
C ASP A 147 -10.86 -6.88 -10.97
N LEU A 148 -10.75 -5.62 -10.54
CA LEU A 148 -10.64 -5.27 -9.13
C LEU A 148 -12.01 -5.42 -8.48
N VAL A 149 -12.05 -6.21 -7.42
CA VAL A 149 -13.23 -6.44 -6.59
C VAL A 149 -12.87 -6.04 -5.17
N LEU A 150 -13.76 -5.33 -4.48
CA LEU A 150 -13.56 -5.08 -3.06
C LEU A 150 -13.64 -6.43 -2.33
N LEU A 151 -12.70 -6.70 -1.43
CA LEU A 151 -12.73 -7.90 -0.59
C LEU A 151 -13.99 -7.92 0.28
N GLU A 152 -14.56 -6.75 0.59
CA GLU A 152 -15.87 -6.58 1.22
C GLU A 152 -17.04 -7.20 0.42
N GLU A 153 -16.91 -7.29 -0.90
CA GLU A 153 -17.91 -7.87 -1.81
C GLU A 153 -17.71 -9.38 -2.02
N LEU A 154 -16.57 -9.91 -1.59
CA LEU A 154 -16.26 -11.34 -1.58
C LEU A 154 -16.62 -11.86 -0.19
N ASP A 155 -17.71 -12.63 -0.07
CA ASP A 155 -18.25 -13.21 1.17
C ASP A 155 -17.32 -14.28 1.78
N ASP A 156 -16.05 -13.96 1.99
CA ASP A 156 -15.02 -14.85 2.49
C ASP A 156 -14.63 -14.48 3.92
N SER A 157 -15.40 -15.04 4.85
CA SER A 157 -15.21 -14.96 6.30
C SER A 157 -13.90 -15.55 6.84
N SER A 158 -12.93 -15.92 5.98
CA SER A 158 -11.74 -16.70 6.34
C SER A 158 -10.44 -15.90 6.50
N LEU A 159 -10.47 -14.57 6.43
CA LEU A 159 -9.37 -13.78 7.00
C LEU A 159 -9.48 -13.93 8.51
N ASP A 160 -8.62 -14.76 9.09
CA ASP A 160 -8.50 -14.95 10.53
C ASP A 160 -8.43 -13.57 11.20
N ARG A 161 -9.54 -13.16 11.83
CA ARG A 161 -9.62 -11.87 12.51
C ARG A 161 -8.64 -11.90 13.68
N THR A 162 -7.51 -11.25 13.48
CA THR A 162 -6.56 -10.86 14.52
C THR A 162 -7.33 -10.02 15.55
N ASN A 163 -7.14 -10.32 16.83
CA ASN A 163 -7.93 -9.70 17.91
C ASN A 163 -7.19 -8.45 18.41
N TYR A 164 -6.82 -7.55 17.49
CA TYR A 164 -6.05 -6.37 17.82
C TYR A 164 -6.87 -5.36 18.61
N SER A 165 -6.19 -4.64 19.49
CA SER A 165 -6.77 -3.56 20.27
C SER A 165 -5.78 -2.39 20.32
N LEU A 166 -6.28 -1.22 20.72
CA LEU A 166 -5.41 -0.07 20.94
C LEU A 166 -4.45 -0.26 22.13
N ASP A 167 -4.73 -1.15 23.08
CA ASP A 167 -3.85 -1.37 24.24
C ASP A 167 -2.50 -2.03 23.88
N HIS A 168 -2.44 -2.72 22.74
CA HIS A 168 -1.21 -3.29 22.19
C HIS A 168 -0.24 -2.20 21.67
N VAL A 169 -0.79 -1.03 21.31
CA VAL A 169 -0.08 0.10 20.69
C VAL A 169 0.18 1.23 21.68
N PHE A 170 -0.83 1.59 22.49
CA PHE A 170 -0.84 2.73 23.41
C PHE A 170 -0.61 2.27 24.85
N ILE A 171 0.66 2.09 25.24
CA ILE A 171 1.04 1.40 26.48
C ILE A 171 1.28 2.34 27.67
N THR A 172 1.64 3.60 27.46
CA THR A 172 1.90 4.58 28.53
C THR A 172 0.63 5.29 28.99
N GLU A 173 0.64 5.87 30.19
CA GLU A 173 -0.52 6.60 30.74
C GLU A 173 -0.93 7.82 29.88
N GLU A 174 0.03 8.50 29.27
CA GLU A 174 -0.25 9.60 28.34
C GLU A 174 -0.90 9.09 27.03
N GLU A 175 -0.45 7.94 26.54
CA GLU A 175 -0.98 7.27 25.34
C GLU A 175 -2.39 6.70 25.56
N LYS A 176 -2.71 6.21 26.75
CA LYS A 176 -4.06 5.72 27.09
C LYS A 176 -5.14 6.79 26.91
N GLY A 177 -4.81 8.06 27.14
CA GLY A 177 -5.73 9.18 26.88
C GLY A 177 -6.02 9.38 25.39
N LEU A 178 -5.08 9.05 24.50
CA LEU A 178 -5.30 9.06 23.04
C LEU A 178 -6.08 7.82 22.60
N ALA A 179 -5.76 6.65 23.14
CA ALA A 179 -6.50 5.41 22.89
C ALA A 179 -7.98 5.56 23.23
N GLN A 180 -8.30 6.18 24.37
CA GLN A 180 -9.69 6.41 24.75
C GLN A 180 -10.46 7.28 23.73
N LYS A 181 -9.84 8.33 23.18
CA LYS A 181 -10.47 9.16 22.14
C LYS A 181 -10.72 8.39 20.85
N LEU A 182 -9.81 7.47 20.51
CA LEU A 182 -9.97 6.58 19.36
C LEU A 182 -11.08 5.56 19.61
N ASP A 183 -11.13 4.93 20.79
CA ASP A 183 -12.21 4.00 21.18
C ASP A 183 -13.59 4.66 21.20
N GLU A 184 -13.67 5.95 21.54
CA GLU A 184 -14.92 6.72 21.50
C GLU A 184 -15.38 7.05 20.08
N SER A 185 -14.49 7.01 19.09
CA SER A 185 -14.75 7.44 17.70
C SER A 185 -14.70 6.33 16.65
N LEU A 186 -14.06 5.19 16.96
CA LEU A 186 -13.89 4.05 16.07
C LEU A 186 -14.53 2.81 16.67
N ASP A 187 -15.18 2.01 15.83
CA ASP A 187 -15.55 0.66 16.22
C ASP A 187 -14.34 -0.28 16.17
N LYS A 188 -14.48 -1.43 16.84
CA LYS A 188 -13.43 -2.44 16.93
C LYS A 188 -12.97 -2.92 15.55
N GLU A 189 -13.90 -3.08 14.61
CA GLU A 189 -13.61 -3.58 13.27
C GLU A 189 -12.73 -2.59 12.48
N ARG A 190 -12.99 -1.29 12.63
CA ARG A 190 -12.17 -0.22 12.02
C ARG A 190 -10.77 -0.15 12.63
N VAL A 191 -10.64 -0.40 13.93
CA VAL A 191 -9.33 -0.51 14.60
C VAL A 191 -8.56 -1.71 14.05
N GLU A 192 -9.19 -2.88 13.96
CA GLU A 192 -8.58 -4.10 13.41
C GLU A 192 -8.13 -3.90 11.97
N ARG A 193 -9.00 -3.39 11.08
CA ARG A 193 -8.63 -3.12 9.67
C ARG A 193 -7.48 -2.15 9.53
N HIS A 194 -7.46 -1.07 10.33
CA HIS A 194 -6.35 -0.11 10.29
C HIS A 194 -5.04 -0.75 10.78
N MET A 195 -5.09 -1.57 11.83
CA MET A 195 -3.95 -2.33 12.34
C MET A 195 -3.40 -3.28 11.27
N ASP A 196 -4.27 -4.10 10.67
CA ASP A 196 -3.90 -5.05 9.62
C ASP A 196 -3.25 -4.35 8.42
N MET A 197 -3.87 -3.27 7.95
CA MET A 197 -3.34 -2.45 6.86
C MET A 197 -1.93 -1.96 7.18
N VAL A 198 -1.69 -1.37 8.37
CA VAL A 198 -0.40 -0.79 8.73
C VAL A 198 0.66 -1.86 9.01
N LEU A 199 0.30 -2.96 9.68
CA LEU A 199 1.17 -4.12 9.90
C LEU A 199 1.58 -4.76 8.58
N GLY A 200 0.67 -4.81 7.61
CA GLY A 200 0.93 -5.28 6.25
C GLY A 200 2.03 -4.50 5.53
N LYS A 201 2.26 -3.23 5.89
CA LYS A 201 3.31 -2.37 5.31
C LYS A 201 4.64 -2.43 6.07
N MET A 202 4.72 -3.13 7.20
CA MET A 202 5.95 -3.26 7.99
C MET A 202 6.89 -4.31 7.42
N SER A 203 8.18 -4.18 7.75
CA SER A 203 9.14 -5.24 7.50
C SER A 203 8.72 -6.55 8.13
N LEU A 204 8.96 -7.68 7.46
CA LEU A 204 8.64 -9.00 7.98
C LEU A 204 9.23 -9.24 9.39
N PRO A 205 10.49 -8.85 9.69
CA PRO A 205 11.02 -8.89 11.05
C PRO A 205 10.19 -8.11 12.07
N MET A 206 9.77 -6.90 11.74
CA MET A 206 9.05 -6.00 12.65
C MET A 206 7.62 -6.48 12.89
N ARG A 207 6.90 -6.83 11.82
CA ARG A 207 5.56 -7.40 11.86
C ARG A 207 5.53 -8.69 12.70
N CYS A 208 6.46 -9.60 12.43
CA CYS A 208 6.53 -10.89 13.13
C CYS A 208 6.79 -10.71 14.63
N VAL A 209 7.67 -9.79 15.03
CA VAL A 209 7.90 -9.48 16.45
C VAL A 209 6.64 -8.93 17.11
N PHE A 210 5.93 -8.04 16.42
CA PHE A 210 4.69 -7.47 16.93
C PHE A 210 3.61 -8.54 17.12
N GLU A 211 3.33 -9.34 16.08
CA GLU A 211 2.32 -10.42 16.11
C GLU A 211 2.64 -11.49 17.16
N LEU A 212 3.90 -11.92 17.29
CA LEU A 212 4.31 -12.88 18.31
C LEU A 212 4.11 -12.34 19.74
N TYR A 213 4.33 -11.04 19.93
CA TYR A 213 4.12 -10.41 21.22
C TYR A 213 2.63 -10.23 21.54
N THR A 214 1.83 -9.72 20.59
CA THR A 214 0.43 -9.35 20.84
C THR A 214 -0.54 -10.52 20.74
N ASP A 215 -0.38 -11.35 19.71
CA ASP A 215 -1.40 -12.37 19.37
C ASP A 215 -1.07 -13.70 20.01
N GLN A 216 0.23 -13.98 20.16
CA GLN A 216 0.72 -15.23 20.72
C GLN A 216 1.20 -15.09 22.17
N GLY A 217 1.34 -13.86 22.68
CA GLY A 217 1.68 -13.57 24.08
C GLY A 217 3.12 -13.91 24.47
N PHE A 218 4.03 -14.04 23.51
CA PHE A 218 5.44 -14.30 23.80
C PHE A 218 6.14 -13.07 24.36
N THR A 219 7.09 -13.29 25.27
CA THR A 219 7.97 -12.24 25.79
C THR A 219 9.06 -11.87 24.78
N PRO A 220 9.65 -10.65 24.86
CA PRO A 220 10.75 -10.26 23.99
C PRO A 220 11.94 -11.22 24.04
N ASP A 221 12.25 -11.78 25.22
CA ASP A 221 13.30 -12.81 25.38
C ASP A 221 12.96 -14.09 24.60
N GLU A 222 11.74 -14.60 24.73
CA GLU A 222 11.28 -15.80 24.00
C GLU A 222 11.29 -15.57 22.48
N ILE A 223 10.90 -14.38 22.02
CA ILE A 223 10.92 -14.01 20.60
C ILE A 223 12.37 -13.92 20.09
N ALA A 224 13.27 -13.33 20.87
CA ALA A 224 14.70 -13.26 20.52
C ALA A 224 15.31 -14.65 20.36
N ASP A 225 15.01 -15.56 21.29
CA ASP A 225 15.44 -16.96 21.23
C ASP A 225 14.87 -17.70 20.02
N MET A 226 13.56 -17.52 19.72
CA MET A 226 12.90 -18.14 18.57
C MET A 226 13.46 -17.64 17.23
N ARG A 227 13.81 -16.35 17.15
CA ARG A 227 14.28 -15.69 15.92
C ARG A 227 15.80 -15.70 15.77
N ASN A 228 16.53 -16.20 16.77
CA ASN A 228 17.99 -16.16 16.82
C ASN A 228 18.54 -14.73 16.62
N THR A 229 17.87 -13.76 17.24
CA THR A 229 18.23 -12.33 17.28
C THR A 229 18.59 -11.92 18.71
N THR A 230 19.08 -10.70 18.90
CA THR A 230 19.34 -10.20 20.27
C THR A 230 18.04 -9.69 20.92
N LEU A 231 18.01 -9.68 22.26
CA LEU A 231 16.91 -9.05 23.01
C LEU A 231 16.75 -7.58 22.61
N GLU A 232 17.86 -6.83 22.55
CA GLU A 232 17.88 -5.42 22.16
C GLU A 232 17.28 -5.20 20.76
N GLU A 233 17.65 -6.02 19.78
CA GLU A 233 17.08 -5.95 18.43
C GLU A 233 15.57 -6.23 18.42
N THR A 234 15.13 -7.20 19.21
CA THR A 234 13.71 -7.57 19.34
C THR A 234 12.90 -6.45 20.00
N GLU A 235 13.42 -5.85 21.07
CA GLU A 235 12.81 -4.71 21.74
C GLU A 235 12.75 -3.47 20.83
N ASN A 236 13.81 -3.23 20.05
CA ASN A 236 13.83 -2.15 19.07
C ASN A 236 12.77 -2.35 17.98
N LEU A 237 12.66 -3.54 17.39
CA LEU A 237 11.63 -3.85 16.40
C LEU A 237 10.22 -3.68 16.97
N LEU A 238 9.97 -4.16 18.20
CA LEU A 238 8.67 -4.01 18.87
C LEU A 238 8.33 -2.54 19.12
N SER A 239 9.30 -1.75 19.59
CA SER A 239 9.15 -0.31 19.83
C SER A 239 8.87 0.46 18.54
N SER A 240 9.61 0.15 17.47
CA SER A 240 9.39 0.73 16.14
C SER A 240 8.00 0.40 15.60
N ALA A 241 7.54 -0.85 15.70
CA ALA A 241 6.21 -1.25 15.28
C ALA A 241 5.11 -0.41 15.98
N ARG A 242 5.19 -0.31 17.32
CA ARG A 242 4.27 0.52 18.12
C ARG A 242 4.34 2.00 17.73
N GLY A 243 5.54 2.52 17.50
CA GLY A 243 5.74 3.91 17.09
C GLY A 243 5.05 4.24 15.76
N LEU A 244 5.16 3.34 14.78
CA LEU A 244 4.55 3.49 13.47
C LEU A 244 3.02 3.40 13.52
N LEU A 245 2.48 2.40 14.24
CA LEU A 245 1.05 2.25 14.47
C LEU A 245 0.45 3.45 15.21
N LYS A 246 1.11 3.91 16.27
CA LYS A 246 0.67 5.11 16.99
C LYS A 246 0.62 6.32 16.06
N LYS A 247 1.64 6.51 15.24
CA LYS A 247 1.72 7.63 14.29
C LYS A 247 0.59 7.53 13.25
N SER A 248 0.31 6.36 12.70
CA SER A 248 -0.77 6.17 11.71
C SER A 248 -2.14 6.51 12.29
N PHE A 249 -2.46 6.01 13.49
CA PHE A 249 -3.73 6.30 14.16
C PHE A 249 -3.92 7.80 14.44
N VAL A 250 -2.89 8.44 15.00
CA VAL A 250 -2.95 9.88 15.30
C VAL A 250 -3.17 10.68 14.02
N LYS A 251 -2.39 10.38 12.97
CA LYS A 251 -2.43 11.11 11.69
C LYS A 251 -3.77 10.96 10.99
N ARG A 252 -4.32 9.75 10.97
CA ARG A 252 -5.56 9.44 10.26
C ARG A 252 -6.81 9.92 10.99
N PHE A 253 -6.85 9.80 12.31
CA PHE A 253 -8.11 9.94 13.05
C PHE A 253 -8.15 11.13 14.03
N LEU A 254 -7.00 11.66 14.46
CA LEU A 254 -6.95 12.68 15.51
C LEU A 254 -6.55 14.09 15.01
N ILE A 255 -5.95 14.22 13.82
CA ILE A 255 -5.50 15.52 13.29
C ILE A 255 -6.63 16.33 12.66
N ASP A 256 -7.73 15.70 12.21
CA ASP A 256 -8.90 16.38 11.63
C ASP A 256 -9.97 16.80 12.68
N SER A 257 -9.64 16.81 13.98
CA SER A 257 -10.57 17.22 15.06
C SER A 257 -10.51 18.71 15.43
N ASN A 258 -9.95 19.59 14.58
CA ASN A 258 -9.93 21.04 14.75
C ASN A 258 -10.38 21.79 13.51
#